data_AF-A0A1E7KU06-F1
#
_entry.id   AF-A0A1E7KU06-F1
#
_cell.length_a   1.000
_cell.length_b   1.000
_cell.length_c   1.000
_cell.angle_alpha   90.00
_cell.angle_beta   90.00
_cell.angle_gamma   90.00
#
_symmetry.space_group_name_H-M   'P 1'
#
loop_
_entity.id
_entity.type
_entity.pdbx_description
1 polymer ?
#
loop_
_entity_poly.entity_id
_entity_poly.type
_entity_poly.pdbx_seq_one_letter_code
_entity_poly.pdbx_strand_id
1 'polypeptide(L)'
;MAAAEDVTESKILLAEYDRIKEEQRARIGFRDNLLYFTLAASTAVLAITFQNRHAQLLLALPAICLVLGWTYLTNDEKISAIGRYIRDQLGPRLAELSGTSPSAIFGWEVYHRDDASRATRKRLQTAVDLFTYLVLPTTCVITFWTSRAVQPFPLIVSVTETLALAALGWQFLHYAER
;
A
#
# COMPACT_ATOMS: atom_id res chain seq x y z
N MET A 1 7.58 31.45 -39.82
CA MET A 1 7.25 30.06 -39.43
C MET A 1 7.83 29.82 -38.05
N ALA A 2 6.96 29.74 -37.05
CA ALA A 2 7.29 29.85 -35.63
C ALA A 2 7.35 28.46 -34.96
N ALA A 3 8.24 28.38 -33.96
CA ALA A 3 8.14 27.55 -32.74
C ALA A 3 8.15 26.02 -32.87
N ALA A 4 9.18 25.46 -33.51
CA ALA A 4 9.71 24.15 -33.11
C ALA A 4 10.95 24.38 -32.22
N GLU A 5 10.73 25.03 -31.08
CA GLU A 5 11.77 25.40 -30.13
C GLU A 5 12.08 24.19 -29.22
N ASP A 6 13.00 23.36 -29.70
CA ASP A 6 13.98 22.60 -28.91
C ASP A 6 13.43 21.88 -27.66
N VAL A 7 12.81 20.71 -27.89
CA VAL A 7 12.54 19.72 -26.84
C VAL A 7 13.87 19.06 -26.49
N THR A 8 14.63 19.69 -25.60
CA THR A 8 15.86 19.12 -25.06
C THR A 8 15.53 17.94 -24.15
N GLU A 9 16.35 16.90 -24.14
CA GLU A 9 16.17 15.70 -23.32
C GLU A 9 15.92 16.02 -21.84
N SER A 10 16.62 17.02 -21.28
CA SER A 10 16.40 17.49 -19.90
C SER A 10 14.98 18.00 -19.64
N LYS A 11 14.33 18.65 -20.62
CA LYS A 11 12.93 19.10 -20.49
C LYS A 11 11.97 17.90 -20.47
N ILE A 12 12.25 16.85 -21.25
CA ILE A 12 11.46 15.61 -21.25
C ILE A 12 11.59 14.92 -19.88
N LEU A 13 12.81 14.79 -19.35
CA LEU A 13 13.05 14.14 -18.06
C LEU A 13 12.41 14.92 -16.90
N LEU A 14 12.41 16.25 -16.93
CA LEU A 14 11.68 17.07 -15.95
C LEU A 14 10.17 16.89 -16.06
N ALA A 15 9.61 16.84 -17.27
CA ALA A 15 8.20 16.56 -17.48
C ALA A 15 7.81 15.15 -17.01
N GLU A 16 8.67 14.16 -17.25
CA GLU A 16 8.50 12.80 -16.74
C GLU A 16 8.52 12.80 -15.20
N TYR A 17 9.50 13.49 -14.59
CA TYR A 17 9.60 13.66 -13.14
C TYR A 17 8.30 14.24 -12.54
N ASP A 18 7.76 15.31 -13.13
CA ASP A 18 6.52 15.91 -12.63
C ASP A 18 5.35 14.91 -12.70
N ARG A 19 5.23 14.15 -13.81
CA ARG A 19 4.17 13.15 -13.98
C ARG A 19 4.27 11.98 -13.01
N ILE A 20 5.47 11.46 -12.78
CA ILE A 20 5.66 10.37 -11.81
C ILE A 20 5.46 10.86 -10.37
N LYS A 21 5.76 12.13 -10.06
CA LYS A 21 5.45 12.73 -8.75
C LYS A 21 3.96 12.94 -8.55
N GLU A 22 3.22 13.35 -9.58
CA GLU A 22 1.75 13.39 -9.56
C GLU A 22 1.16 12.00 -9.28
N GLU A 23 1.64 10.97 -9.98
CA GLU A 23 1.23 9.59 -9.74
C GLU A 23 1.58 9.15 -8.31
N GLN A 24 2.80 9.40 -7.84
CA GLN A 24 3.23 9.06 -6.48
C GLN A 24 2.30 9.70 -5.44
N ARG A 25 1.95 10.98 -5.62
CA ARG A 25 1.03 11.70 -4.72
C ARG A 25 -0.37 11.09 -4.74
N ALA A 26 -0.90 10.77 -5.92
CA ALA A 26 -2.22 10.13 -6.04
C ALA A 26 -2.25 8.76 -5.34
N ARG A 27 -1.19 7.96 -5.50
CA ARG A 27 -1.06 6.64 -4.85
C ARG A 27 -0.92 6.73 -3.34
N ILE A 28 -0.14 7.69 -2.84
CA ILE A 28 -0.03 7.96 -1.40
C ILE A 28 -1.41 8.33 -0.84
N GLY A 29 -2.10 9.27 -1.48
CA GLY A 29 -3.44 9.68 -1.05
C GLY A 29 -4.45 8.54 -1.08
N PHE A 30 -4.40 7.68 -2.09
CA PHE A 30 -5.26 6.50 -2.16
C PHE A 30 -4.94 5.51 -1.02
N ARG A 31 -3.67 5.16 -0.84
CA ARG A 31 -3.19 4.25 0.21
C ARG A 31 -3.59 4.74 1.60
N ASP A 32 -3.39 6.02 1.89
CA ASP A 32 -3.66 6.58 3.21
C ASP A 32 -5.17 6.58 3.52
N ASN A 33 -6.02 6.69 2.50
CA ASN A 33 -7.47 6.58 2.65
C ASN A 33 -7.98 5.15 2.90
N LEU A 34 -7.25 4.12 2.45
CA LEU A 34 -7.68 2.73 2.62
C LEU A 34 -7.83 2.32 4.08
N LEU A 35 -7.03 2.88 4.99
CA LEU A 35 -7.15 2.61 6.41
C LEU A 35 -8.50 3.12 6.96
N TYR A 36 -8.89 4.34 6.59
CA TYR A 36 -10.19 4.90 7.00
C TYR A 36 -11.36 4.10 6.43
N PHE A 37 -11.28 3.68 5.17
CA PHE A 37 -12.29 2.80 4.57
C PHE A 37 -12.38 1.45 5.26
N THR A 38 -11.23 0.85 5.58
CA THR A 38 -11.17 -0.43 6.29
C THR A 38 -11.79 -0.31 7.67
N LEU A 39 -11.50 0.76 8.42
CA LEU A 39 -12.07 0.99 9.74
C LEU A 39 -13.60 1.19 9.69
N ALA A 40 -14.09 1.99 8.74
CA ALA A 40 -15.51 2.22 8.54
C ALA A 40 -16.25 0.93 8.16
N ALA A 41 -15.70 0.17 7.21
CA ALA A 41 -16.27 -1.10 6.77
C ALA A 41 -16.26 -2.15 7.89
N SER A 42 -15.15 -2.24 8.65
CA SER A 42 -15.03 -3.12 9.82
C SER A 42 -16.11 -2.82 10.86
N THR A 43 -16.28 -1.53 11.19
CA THR A 43 -17.28 -1.09 12.17
C THR A 43 -18.69 -1.44 11.69
N ALA A 44 -18.99 -1.22 10.41
CA ALA A 44 -20.30 -1.56 9.84
C ALA A 44 -20.58 -3.07 9.88
N VAL A 45 -19.63 -3.91 9.45
CA VAL A 45 -19.77 -5.37 9.46
C VAL A 45 -19.95 -5.88 10.89
N LEU A 46 -19.16 -5.39 11.85
CA LEU A 46 -19.27 -5.79 13.25
C LEU A 46 -20.62 -5.37 13.86
N ALA A 47 -21.07 -4.14 13.59
CA ALA A 47 -22.36 -3.65 14.08
C ALA A 47 -23.53 -4.48 13.53
N ILE A 48 -23.55 -4.74 12.22
CA ILE A 48 -24.60 -5.54 11.57
C ILE A 48 -24.56 -6.98 12.09
N THR A 49 -23.38 -7.57 12.24
CA THR A 49 -23.23 -8.92 12.80
C THR A 49 -23.79 -9.00 14.21
N PHE A 50 -23.46 -8.03 15.07
CA PHE A 50 -23.91 -8.00 16.45
C PHE A 50 -25.43 -7.83 16.55
N GLN A 51 -26.03 -6.95 15.74
CA GLN A 51 -27.47 -6.72 15.71
C GLN A 51 -28.25 -7.96 15.25
N ASN A 52 -27.78 -8.62 14.19
CA ASN A 52 -28.48 -9.77 13.61
C ASN A 52 -28.14 -11.10 14.30
N ARG A 53 -27.07 -11.15 15.11
CA ARG A 53 -26.54 -12.38 15.74
C ARG A 53 -26.17 -13.48 14.72
N HIS A 54 -25.85 -13.08 13.49
CA HIS A 54 -25.49 -13.97 12.40
C HIS A 54 -23.98 -14.01 12.22
N ALA A 55 -23.31 -14.98 12.84
CA ALA A 55 -21.84 -15.10 12.80
C ALA A 55 -21.26 -15.27 11.38
N GLN A 56 -22.05 -15.73 10.41
CA GLN A 56 -21.64 -15.84 9.01
C GLN A 56 -21.28 -14.47 8.38
N LEU A 57 -21.86 -13.38 8.87
CA LEU A 57 -21.59 -12.04 8.38
C LEU A 57 -20.16 -11.57 8.72
N LEU A 58 -19.49 -12.21 9.69
CA LEU A 58 -18.09 -11.94 10.02
C LEU A 58 -17.14 -12.26 8.85
N LEU A 59 -17.51 -13.17 7.96
CA LEU A 59 -16.70 -13.53 6.77
C LEU A 59 -16.65 -12.40 5.73
N ALA A 60 -17.56 -11.42 5.79
CA ALA A 60 -17.43 -10.24 4.94
C ALA A 60 -16.14 -9.45 5.26
N LEU A 61 -15.67 -9.50 6.51
CA LEU A 61 -14.53 -8.70 6.94
C LEU A 61 -13.18 -9.20 6.36
N PRO A 62 -12.84 -10.50 6.41
CA PRO A 62 -11.74 -11.07 5.65
C PRO A 62 -11.75 -10.71 4.17
N ALA A 63 -12.89 -10.85 3.49
CA ALA A 63 -13.00 -10.50 2.07
C ALA A 63 -12.66 -9.02 1.81
N ILE A 64 -13.19 -8.10 2.62
CA ILE A 64 -12.91 -6.66 2.51
C ILE A 64 -11.42 -6.38 2.78
N CYS A 65 -10.88 -6.92 3.88
CA CYS A 65 -9.48 -6.72 4.25
C CYS A 65 -8.51 -7.29 3.21
N LEU A 66 -8.86 -8.39 2.53
CA LEU A 66 -8.05 -8.95 1.44
C LEU A 66 -7.97 -8.00 0.25
N VAL A 67 -9.11 -7.48 -0.21
CA VAL A 67 -9.17 -6.55 -1.35
C VAL A 67 -8.45 -5.26 -1.02
N LEU A 68 -8.76 -4.66 0.13
CA LEU A 68 -8.16 -3.38 0.53
C LEU A 68 -6.67 -3.55 0.88
N GLY A 69 -6.28 -4.62 1.56
CA GLY A 69 -4.90 -4.91 1.93
C GLY A 69 -4.02 -5.20 0.71
N TRP A 70 -4.52 -5.94 -0.29
CA TRP A 70 -3.81 -6.11 -1.57
C TRP A 70 -3.64 -4.77 -2.30
N THR A 71 -4.69 -3.96 -2.33
CA THR A 71 -4.64 -2.64 -2.97
C THR A 71 -3.67 -1.71 -2.24
N TYR A 72 -3.61 -1.77 -0.90
CA TYR A 72 -2.64 -1.05 -0.10
C TYR A 72 -1.21 -1.44 -0.50
N LEU A 73 -0.92 -2.75 -0.49
CA LEU A 73 0.41 -3.28 -0.74
C LEU A 73 0.92 -2.94 -2.15
N THR A 74 0.06 -3.08 -3.16
CA THR A 74 0.40 -2.75 -4.55
C THR A 74 0.69 -1.26 -4.73
N ASN A 75 -0.02 -0.37 -4.03
CA ASN A 75 0.30 1.06 -4.05
C ASN A 75 1.62 1.35 -3.34
N ASP A 76 1.90 0.71 -2.20
CA ASP A 76 3.16 0.91 -1.47
C ASP A 76 4.39 0.44 -2.27
N GLU A 77 4.27 -0.69 -2.98
CA GLU A 77 5.30 -1.18 -3.90
C GLU A 77 5.56 -0.18 -5.04
N LYS A 78 4.51 0.38 -5.64
CA LYS A 78 4.62 1.37 -6.72
C LYS A 78 5.22 2.69 -6.24
N ILE A 79 4.83 3.18 -5.06
CA ILE A 79 5.43 4.37 -4.43
C ILE A 79 6.93 4.14 -4.23
N SER A 80 7.31 2.96 -3.72
CA SER A 80 8.71 2.58 -3.53
C SER A 80 9.47 2.45 -4.86
N ALA A 81 8.84 1.90 -5.89
CA ALA A 81 9.42 1.77 -7.22
C ALA A 81 9.67 3.14 -7.88
N ILE A 82 8.73 4.08 -7.79
CA ILE A 82 8.89 5.45 -8.28
C ILE A 82 10.09 6.12 -7.59
N GLY A 83 10.19 6.00 -6.26
CA GLY A 83 11.32 6.56 -5.52
C GLY A 83 12.67 5.96 -5.93
N ARG A 84 12.72 4.65 -6.22
CA ARG A 84 13.93 4.00 -6.77
C ARG A 84 14.24 4.50 -8.18
N TYR A 85 13.25 4.61 -9.05
CA TYR A 85 13.45 5.08 -10.42
C TYR A 85 13.98 6.52 -10.48
N ILE A 86 13.39 7.42 -9.69
CA ILE A 86 13.85 8.82 -9.58
C ILE A 86 15.33 8.86 -9.17
N ARG A 87 15.70 8.06 -8.16
CA ARG A 87 17.05 8.07 -7.60
C ARG A 87 18.08 7.37 -8.49
N ASP A 88 17.75 6.20 -8.99
CA ASP A 88 18.72 5.30 -9.64
C ASP A 88 18.81 5.55 -11.15
N GLN A 89 17.84 6.24 -11.75
CA GLN A 89 17.82 6.49 -13.19
C GLN A 89 17.65 7.98 -13.52
N LEU A 90 16.57 8.63 -13.04
CA LEU A 90 16.20 9.96 -13.51
C LEU A 90 17.17 11.06 -13.02
N GLY A 91 17.52 11.04 -11.72
CA GLY A 91 18.48 11.97 -11.11
C GLY A 91 19.87 11.91 -11.76
N PRO A 92 20.51 10.72 -11.88
CA PRO A 92 21.80 10.58 -12.55
C PRO A 92 21.80 11.05 -14.00
N ARG A 93 20.80 10.70 -14.81
CA ARG A 93 20.70 11.15 -16.21
C ARG A 93 20.56 12.66 -16.32
N LEU A 94 19.74 13.27 -15.47
CA LEU A 94 19.61 14.72 -15.46
C LEU A 94 20.92 15.40 -15.01
N ALA A 95 21.70 14.76 -14.14
CA ALA A 95 23.00 15.29 -13.66
C ALA A 95 24.03 15.32 -14.78
N GLU A 96 24.11 14.23 -15.54
CA GLU A 96 24.95 14.13 -16.74
C GLU A 96 24.61 15.20 -17.77
N LEU A 97 23.32 15.36 -18.10
CA LEU A 97 22.87 16.36 -19.07
C LEU A 97 23.05 17.81 -18.60
N SER A 98 23.04 18.05 -17.29
CA SER A 98 23.16 19.38 -16.69
C SER A 98 24.60 19.75 -16.29
N GLY A 99 25.57 18.85 -16.45
CA GLY A 99 26.94 19.03 -15.97
C GLY A 99 27.04 19.28 -14.45
N THR A 100 26.03 18.85 -13.69
CA THR A 100 25.88 19.13 -12.25
C THR A 100 26.09 17.84 -11.45
N SER A 101 26.53 17.94 -10.19
CA SER A 101 26.63 16.77 -9.33
C SER A 101 25.26 16.08 -9.13
N PRO A 102 25.17 14.74 -9.16
CA PRO A 102 23.95 14.00 -8.84
C PRO A 102 23.34 14.38 -7.49
N SER A 103 24.16 14.80 -6.52
CA SER A 103 23.72 15.22 -5.19
C SER A 103 23.03 16.60 -5.17
N ALA A 104 23.22 17.42 -6.19
CA ALA A 104 22.59 18.74 -6.30
C ALA A 104 21.25 18.67 -7.06
N ILE A 105 20.97 17.56 -7.75
CA ILE A 105 19.69 17.32 -8.42
C ILE A 105 18.74 16.60 -7.47
N PHE A 106 17.52 17.10 -7.36
CA PHE A 106 16.49 16.60 -6.44
C PHE A 106 16.96 16.51 -4.97
N GLY A 107 17.69 17.51 -4.49
CA GLY A 107 18.24 17.52 -3.12
C GLY A 107 17.22 17.22 -2.00
N TRP A 108 15.95 17.57 -2.21
CA TRP A 108 14.84 17.22 -1.29
C TRP A 108 14.65 15.70 -1.11
N GLU A 109 14.78 14.94 -2.20
CA GLU A 109 14.62 13.47 -2.21
C GLU A 109 15.75 12.77 -1.45
N VAL A 110 16.92 13.42 -1.35
CA VAL A 110 18.08 12.90 -0.62
C VAL A 110 18.05 13.33 0.85
N TYR A 111 17.64 14.58 1.13
CA TYR A 111 17.71 15.20 2.45
C TYR A 111 17.04 14.38 3.58
N HIS A 112 15.89 13.79 3.33
CA HIS A 112 15.12 13.06 4.35
C HIS A 112 15.63 11.64 4.62
N ARG A 113 16.69 11.20 3.93
CA ARG A 113 17.16 9.81 4.00
C ARG A 113 18.00 9.51 5.24
N ASP A 114 18.69 10.50 5.78
CA ASP A 114 19.56 10.35 6.96
C ASP A 114 18.80 10.43 8.29
N ASP A 115 17.46 10.46 8.24
CA ASP A 115 16.63 10.43 9.43
C ASP A 115 16.66 9.03 10.08
N ALA A 116 17.39 8.92 11.20
CA ALA A 116 17.51 7.72 12.01
C ALA A 116 16.16 7.13 12.46
N SER A 117 15.11 7.97 12.57
CA SER A 117 13.77 7.53 12.98
C SER A 117 12.93 6.96 11.83
N ARG A 118 13.40 7.03 10.58
CA ARG A 118 12.71 6.50 9.40
C ARG A 118 12.42 4.99 9.51
N ALA A 119 13.40 4.22 9.97
CA ALA A 119 13.24 2.77 10.15
C ALA A 119 12.17 2.44 11.18
N THR A 120 12.13 3.19 12.29
CA THR A 120 11.11 3.05 13.33
C THR A 120 9.72 3.37 12.80
N ARG A 121 9.55 4.47 12.05
CA ARG A 121 8.27 4.82 11.43
C ARG A 121 7.79 3.75 10.46
N LYS A 122 8.68 3.20 9.61
CA LYS A 122 8.33 2.12 8.67
C LYS A 122 7.88 0.85 9.41
N ARG A 123 8.56 0.47 10.50
CA ARG A 123 8.19 -0.67 11.33
C ARG A 123 6.84 -0.49 12.02
N LEU A 124 6.60 0.69 12.61
CA LEU A 124 5.32 1.02 13.23
C LEU A 124 4.17 0.99 12.21
N GLN A 125 4.38 1.56 11.03
CA GLN A 125 3.41 1.51 9.94
C GLN A 125 3.10 0.06 9.54
N THR A 126 4.15 -0.74 9.31
CA THR A 126 4.00 -2.17 8.96
C THR A 126 3.21 -2.93 10.04
N ALA A 127 3.46 -2.64 11.32
CA ALA A 127 2.72 -3.25 12.41
C ALA A 127 1.23 -2.88 12.40
N VAL A 128 0.90 -1.61 12.12
CA VAL A 128 -0.48 -1.13 11.95
C VAL A 128 -1.15 -1.81 10.76
N ASP A 129 -0.43 -1.97 9.64
CA ASP A 129 -0.96 -2.61 8.43
C ASP A 129 -1.22 -4.11 8.65
N LEU A 130 -0.27 -4.83 9.26
CA LEU A 130 -0.44 -6.24 9.63
C LEU A 130 -1.62 -6.43 10.59
N PHE A 131 -1.76 -5.54 11.58
CA PHE A 131 -2.90 -5.59 12.49
C PHE A 131 -4.22 -5.42 11.74
N THR A 132 -4.30 -4.39 10.89
CA THR A 132 -5.51 -3.98 10.18
C THR A 132 -5.94 -5.01 9.13
N TYR A 133 -5.00 -5.51 8.33
CA TYR A 133 -5.29 -6.36 7.17
C TYR A 133 -5.15 -7.86 7.43
N LEU A 134 -4.53 -8.29 8.55
CA LEU A 134 -4.40 -9.71 8.88
C LEU A 134 -4.98 -10.06 10.23
N VAL A 135 -4.58 -9.38 11.31
CA VAL A 135 -4.99 -9.78 12.66
C VAL A 135 -6.50 -9.62 12.83
N LEU A 136 -7.04 -8.46 12.48
CA LEU A 136 -8.47 -8.15 12.57
C LEU A 136 -9.37 -9.09 11.74
N PRO A 137 -9.10 -9.37 10.45
CA PRO A 137 -9.91 -10.35 9.73
C PRO A 137 -9.71 -11.79 10.22
N THR A 138 -8.50 -12.17 10.65
CA THR A 138 -8.24 -13.51 11.19
C THR A 138 -9.04 -13.77 12.47
N THR A 139 -9.16 -12.80 13.37
CA THR A 139 -10.00 -12.95 14.57
C THR A 139 -11.47 -13.14 14.21
N CYS A 140 -11.95 -12.53 13.13
CA CYS A 140 -13.31 -12.74 12.62
C CYS A 140 -13.52 -14.16 12.08
N VAL A 141 -12.55 -14.71 11.33
CA VAL A 141 -12.58 -16.11 10.88
C VAL A 141 -12.59 -17.08 12.07
N ILE A 142 -11.71 -16.87 13.05
CA ILE A 142 -11.64 -17.70 14.26
C ILE A 142 -12.97 -17.65 15.04
N THR A 143 -13.54 -16.45 15.16
CA THR A 143 -14.85 -16.27 15.82
C THR A 143 -15.96 -17.00 15.06
N PHE A 144 -15.93 -16.98 13.73
CA PHE A 144 -16.86 -17.75 12.90
C PHE A 144 -16.70 -19.27 13.14
N TRP A 145 -15.47 -19.81 13.15
CA TRP A 145 -15.21 -21.24 13.39
C TRP A 145 -15.61 -21.72 14.78
N THR A 146 -15.51 -20.87 15.80
CA THR A 146 -15.93 -21.21 17.17
C THR A 146 -17.45 -21.08 17.37
N SER A 147 -18.17 -20.53 16.40
CA SER A 147 -19.63 -20.39 16.46
C SER A 147 -20.35 -21.68 16.06
N ARG A 148 -21.61 -21.85 16.49
CA ARG A 148 -22.48 -22.93 16.01
C ARG A 148 -23.01 -22.71 14.58
N ALA A 149 -22.60 -21.62 13.92
CA ALA A 149 -23.09 -21.21 12.61
C ALA A 149 -22.30 -21.81 11.43
N VAL A 150 -21.42 -22.78 11.71
CA VAL A 150 -20.60 -23.45 10.70
C VAL A 150 -21.50 -24.31 9.81
N GLN A 151 -21.72 -23.83 8.60
CA GLN A 151 -22.38 -24.54 7.51
C GLN A 151 -21.35 -24.85 6.41
N PRO A 152 -21.57 -25.87 5.57
CA PRO A 152 -20.57 -26.31 4.60
C PRO A 152 -20.07 -25.20 3.66
N PHE A 153 -20.99 -24.37 3.14
CA PHE A 153 -20.62 -23.31 2.20
C PHE A 153 -19.80 -22.18 2.86
N PRO A 154 -20.25 -21.53 3.95
CA PRO A 154 -19.43 -20.55 4.67
C PRO A 154 -18.10 -21.10 5.19
N LEU A 155 -18.02 -22.40 5.50
CA LEU A 155 -16.77 -23.05 5.88
C LEU A 155 -15.75 -23.03 4.73
N ILE A 156 -16.15 -23.41 3.51
CA ILE A 156 -15.26 -23.38 2.33
C ILE A 156 -14.77 -21.95 2.06
N VAL A 157 -15.67 -20.96 2.18
CA VAL A 157 -15.31 -19.53 2.05
C VAL A 157 -14.25 -19.16 3.07
N SER A 158 -14.48 -19.46 4.35
CA SER A 158 -13.54 -19.12 5.44
C SER A 158 -12.17 -19.79 5.30
N VAL A 159 -12.10 -21.02 4.79
CA VAL A 159 -10.82 -21.71 4.52
C VAL A 159 -10.09 -21.02 3.36
N THR A 160 -10.80 -20.67 2.30
CA THR A 160 -10.24 -19.94 1.15
C THR A 160 -9.70 -18.58 1.59
N GLU A 161 -10.47 -17.84 2.39
CA GLU A 161 -10.06 -16.55 2.96
C GLU A 161 -8.84 -16.69 3.85
N THR A 162 -8.76 -17.74 4.67
CA THR A 162 -7.58 -17.99 5.53
C THR A 162 -6.31 -18.21 4.70
N LEU A 163 -6.39 -18.99 3.62
CA LEU A 163 -5.27 -19.20 2.71
C LEU A 163 -4.86 -17.90 2.01
N ALA A 164 -5.83 -17.10 1.57
CA ALA A 164 -5.58 -15.80 0.97
C ALA A 164 -4.96 -14.81 1.96
N LEU A 165 -5.39 -14.80 3.23
CA LEU A 165 -4.81 -13.96 4.29
C LEU A 165 -3.37 -14.38 4.58
N ALA A 166 -3.08 -15.67 4.62
CA ALA A 166 -1.72 -16.17 4.76
C ALA A 166 -0.81 -15.71 3.60
N ALA A 167 -1.31 -15.81 2.36
CA ALA A 167 -0.61 -15.31 1.18
C ALA A 167 -0.38 -13.79 1.24
N LEU A 168 -1.39 -13.02 1.65
CA LEU A 168 -1.26 -11.57 1.82
C LEU A 168 -0.23 -11.23 2.90
N GLY A 169 -0.23 -11.94 4.03
CA GLY A 169 0.72 -11.72 5.10
C GLY A 169 2.16 -12.03 4.71
N TRP A 170 2.38 -13.11 3.96
CA TRP A 170 3.68 -13.39 3.37
C TRP A 170 4.16 -12.24 2.48
N GLN A 171 3.28 -11.68 1.65
CA GLN A 171 3.62 -10.56 0.77
C GLN A 171 3.98 -9.30 1.58
N PHE A 172 3.23 -8.95 2.63
CA PHE A 172 3.58 -7.81 3.50
C PHE A 172 4.98 -7.96 4.12
N LEU A 173 5.33 -9.15 4.61
CA LEU A 173 6.65 -9.40 5.20
C LEU A 173 7.76 -9.30 4.14
N HIS A 174 7.56 -9.91 2.97
CA HIS A 174 8.52 -9.88 1.87
C HIS A 174 8.82 -8.46 1.36
N TYR A 175 7.81 -7.59 1.32
CA TYR A 175 8.00 -6.19 0.90
C TYR A 175 8.48 -5.27 2.03
N ALA A 176 8.25 -5.61 3.30
CA ALA A 176 8.76 -4.84 4.43
C ALA A 176 10.31 -4.85 4.50
N GLU A 177 10.93 -5.95 4.09
CA GLU A 177 12.38 -6.15 4.07
C GLU A 177 13.10 -5.44 2.91
N ARG A 178 12.38 -4.96 1.90
CA ARG A 178 12.91 -4.23 0.74
C ARG A 178 12.89 -2.71 0.92
#